data_AF-A0A968FIL8-F1
#
_entry.id   AF-A0A968FIL8-F1
#
_cell.length_a   1.000
_cell.length_b   1.000
_cell.length_c   1.000
_cell.angle_alpha   90.00
_cell.angle_beta   90.00
_cell.angle_gamma   90.00
#
_symmetry.space_group_name_H-M   'P 1'
#
loop_
_entity.id
_entity.type
_entity.pdbx_description
1 polymer ?
#
loop_
_entity_poly.entity_id
_entity_poly.type
_entity_poly.pdbx_seq_one_letter_code
_entity_poly.pdbx_strand_id
1 'polypeptide(L)'
;MQKTIGWLLTPLHLVIFGTVLLGFHAAQVLALRFGYEAHKHVVDYLNFCVLASLKAVGTRMELDCAHTLPADTPLIVVANHQSMYDIPMLGWVFRDRHPKYVAKIELG
;
A
#
# COMPACT_ATOMS: atom_id res chain seq x y z
N MET A 1 -26.12 -14.33 -2.48
CA MET A 1 -24.94 -15.21 -2.60
C MET A 1 -23.62 -14.45 -2.53
N GLN A 2 -23.39 -13.41 -3.34
CA GLN A 2 -22.14 -12.62 -3.29
C GLN A 2 -21.85 -12.00 -1.91
N LYS A 3 -22.87 -11.44 -1.23
CA LYS A 3 -22.72 -10.89 0.13
C LYS A 3 -22.27 -11.96 1.13
N THR A 4 -22.80 -13.18 1.06
CA THR A 4 -22.45 -14.29 1.96
C THR A 4 -20.98 -14.69 1.82
N ILE A 5 -20.48 -14.79 0.57
CA ILE A 5 -19.06 -15.04 0.32
C ILE A 5 -18.22 -13.87 0.86
N GLY A 6 -18.66 -12.62 0.65
CA GLY A 6 -18.00 -11.45 1.22
C GLY A 6 -17.90 -11.48 2.74
N TRP A 7 -18.98 -11.89 3.44
CA TRP A 7 -18.99 -12.06 4.90
C TRP A 7 -18.01 -13.12 5.40
N LEU A 8 -17.71 -14.14 4.59
CA LEU A 8 -16.71 -15.17 4.93
C LEU A 8 -15.28 -14.71 4.61
N LEU A 9 -15.08 -14.03 3.49
CA LEU A 9 -13.77 -13.52 3.08
C LEU A 9 -13.31 -12.32 3.92
N THR A 10 -14.22 -11.55 4.49
CA THR A 10 -13.88 -10.35 5.27
C THR A 10 -13.10 -10.68 6.54
N PRO A 11 -13.53 -11.59 7.43
CA PRO A 11 -12.73 -12.01 8.58
C PRO A 11 -11.36 -12.57 8.18
N LEU A 12 -11.31 -13.39 7.13
CA LEU A 12 -10.06 -13.94 6.60
C LEU A 12 -9.11 -12.81 6.16
N HIS A 13 -9.61 -11.85 5.38
CA HIS A 13 -8.86 -10.66 5.01
C HIS A 13 -8.35 -9.95 6.26
N LEU A 14 -9.22 -9.61 7.20
CA LEU A 14 -8.88 -8.81 8.38
C LEU A 14 -7.78 -9.45 9.22
N VAL A 15 -7.78 -10.78 9.36
CA VAL A 15 -6.70 -11.51 10.02
C VAL A 15 -5.38 -11.33 9.26
N ILE A 16 -5.37 -11.58 7.95
CA ILE A 16 -4.16 -11.44 7.13
C ILE A 16 -3.64 -9.99 7.19
N PHE A 17 -4.52 -9.02 6.98
CA PHE A 17 -4.20 -7.59 7.02
C PHE A 17 -3.66 -7.17 8.40
N GLY A 18 -4.31 -7.58 9.48
CA GLY A 18 -3.86 -7.32 10.85
C GLY A 18 -2.48 -7.90 11.13
N THR A 19 -2.22 -9.14 10.70
CA THR A 19 -0.88 -9.76 10.83
C THR A 19 0.18 -9.00 10.04
N VAL A 20 -0.13 -8.57 8.82
CA VAL A 20 0.77 -7.71 8.02
C VAL A 20 1.07 -6.43 8.78
N LEU A 21 0.07 -5.70 9.26
CA LEU A 21 0.29 -4.44 9.99
C LEU A 21 1.15 -4.63 11.24
N LEU A 22 0.86 -5.63 12.06
CA LEU A 22 1.61 -5.88 13.30
C LEU A 22 3.06 -6.26 13.02
N GLY A 23 3.31 -7.14 12.05
CA GLY A 23 4.67 -7.54 11.67
C GLY A 23 5.47 -6.37 11.12
N PHE A 24 4.86 -5.57 10.23
CA PHE A 24 5.53 -4.42 9.64
C PHE A 24 5.66 -3.24 10.61
N HIS A 25 4.84 -3.13 11.65
CA HIS A 25 5.06 -2.14 12.71
C HIS A 25 6.40 -2.39 13.41
N ALA A 26 6.66 -3.63 13.83
CA ALA A 26 7.94 -4.01 14.44
C ALA A 26 9.11 -3.80 13.47
N ALA A 27 8.94 -4.19 12.20
CA ALA A 27 9.96 -3.99 11.17
C ALA A 27 10.28 -2.51 10.92
N GLN A 28 9.26 -1.63 10.88
CA GLN A 28 9.46 -0.19 10.71
C GLN A 28 10.22 0.43 11.89
N VAL A 29 9.84 0.09 13.13
CA VAL A 29 10.54 0.57 14.33
C VAL A 29 12.01 0.16 14.32
N LEU A 30 12.32 -1.06 13.87
CA LEU A 30 13.70 -1.51 13.71
C LEU A 30 14.41 -0.77 12.57
N ALA A 31 13.77 -0.63 11.41
CA ALA A 31 14.35 0.00 10.23
C ALA A 31 14.66 1.49 10.44
N LEU A 32 13.87 2.20 11.26
CA LEU A 32 14.17 3.58 11.65
C LEU A 32 15.55 3.73 12.31
N ARG A 33 16.04 2.69 13.00
CA ARG A 33 17.39 2.70 13.59
C ARG A 33 18.51 2.66 12.55
N PHE A 34 18.20 2.26 11.32
CA PHE A 34 19.13 2.18 10.19
C PHE A 34 18.96 3.34 9.20
N GLY A 35 18.07 4.30 9.49
CA GLY A 35 17.87 5.51 8.69
C GLY A 35 16.69 5.47 7.72
N TYR A 36 16.54 6.56 6.98
CA TYR A 36 15.36 6.80 6.13
C TYR A 36 15.20 5.77 5.01
N GLU A 37 16.27 5.44 4.28
CA GLU A 37 16.20 4.50 3.16
C GLU A 37 15.77 3.10 3.60
N ALA A 38 16.31 2.60 4.72
CA ALA A 38 15.91 1.33 5.29
C ALA A 38 14.43 1.35 5.69
N HIS A 39 13.98 2.40 6.37
CA HIS A 39 12.58 2.57 6.74
C HIS A 39 11.66 2.63 5.51
N LYS A 40 12.07 3.37 4.47
CA LYS A 40 11.33 3.49 3.22
C LYS A 40 11.14 2.15 2.54
N HIS A 41 12.19 1.34 2.42
CA HIS A 41 12.07 0.01 1.85
C HIS A 41 11.06 -0.85 2.62
N VAL A 42 11.08 -0.82 3.96
CA VAL A 42 10.10 -1.53 4.77
C VAL A 42 8.67 -1.04 4.49
N VAL A 43 8.46 0.27 4.35
CA VAL A 43 7.16 0.85 3.98
C VAL A 43 6.71 0.44 2.58
N ASP A 44 7.63 0.38 1.60
CA ASP A 44 7.33 -0.07 0.24
C ASP A 44 6.84 -1.53 0.26
N TYR A 45 7.52 -2.40 1.02
CA TYR A 45 7.09 -3.79 1.20
C TYR A 45 5.79 -3.93 2.01
N LEU A 46 5.55 -3.06 2.99
CA LEU A 46 4.26 -3.00 3.69
C LEU A 46 3.13 -2.73 2.68
N ASN A 47 3.28 -1.72 1.82
CA ASN A 47 2.28 -1.39 0.80
C ASN A 47 2.04 -2.60 -0.12
N PHE A 48 3.09 -3.29 -0.58
CA PHE A 48 2.95 -4.53 -1.35
C PHE A 48 2.16 -5.61 -0.60
N CYS A 49 2.50 -5.87 0.67
CA CYS A 49 1.83 -6.91 1.47
C CYS A 49 0.36 -6.58 1.74
N VAL A 50 0.01 -5.30 1.90
CA VAL A 50 -1.39 -4.85 2.00
C VAL A 50 -2.14 -5.09 0.69
N LEU A 51 -1.53 -4.83 -0.47
CA LEU A 51 -2.14 -5.20 -1.76
C LEU A 51 -2.22 -6.72 -1.94
N ALA A 52 -1.24 -7.46 -1.44
CA ALA A 52 -1.23 -8.92 -1.48
C ALA A 52 -2.34 -9.53 -0.61
N SER A 53 -2.72 -8.91 0.52
CA SER A 53 -3.84 -9.38 1.35
C SER A 53 -5.18 -9.31 0.58
N LEU A 54 -5.37 -8.28 -0.24
CA LEU A 54 -6.50 -8.19 -1.17
C LEU A 54 -6.46 -9.29 -2.23
N LYS A 55 -5.28 -9.55 -2.81
CA LYS A 55 -5.11 -10.66 -3.78
C LYS A 55 -5.42 -12.02 -3.16
N ALA A 56 -5.05 -12.24 -1.90
CA ALA A 56 -5.31 -13.49 -1.18
C ALA A 56 -6.81 -13.80 -1.05
N VAL A 57 -7.68 -12.79 -1.04
CA VAL A 57 -9.15 -12.96 -1.04
C VAL A 57 -9.79 -12.79 -2.42
N GLY A 58 -9.00 -12.91 -3.48
CA GLY A 58 -9.49 -12.97 -4.87
C GLY A 58 -9.57 -11.64 -5.60
N THR A 59 -9.06 -10.54 -5.02
CA THR A 59 -9.00 -9.25 -5.72
C THR A 59 -7.94 -9.28 -6.82
N ARG A 60 -8.32 -8.88 -8.03
CA ARG A 60 -7.37 -8.68 -9.14
C ARG A 60 -7.05 -7.20 -9.27
N MET A 61 -5.78 -6.91 -9.50
CA MET A 61 -5.28 -5.55 -9.72
C MET A 61 -4.39 -5.59 -10.94
N GLU A 62 -4.70 -4.73 -11.90
CA GLU A 62 -3.98 -4.59 -13.15
C GLU A 62 -3.49 -3.14 -13.24
N LEU A 63 -2.26 -2.98 -13.71
CA LEU A 63 -1.67 -1.68 -13.99
C LEU A 63 -1.54 -1.59 -15.50
N ASP A 64 -2.30 -0.68 -16.10
CA ASP A 64 -2.17 -0.33 -17.51
C ASP A 64 -1.56 1.07 -17.61
N CYS A 65 -0.33 1.14 -18.10
CA CYS A 65 0.39 2.39 -18.31
C CYS A 65 1.13 2.33 -19.65
N ALA A 66 0.51 2.91 -20.67
CA ALA A 66 1.06 2.94 -22.03
C ALA A 66 2.20 3.96 -22.22
N HIS A 67 2.54 4.75 -21.18
CA HIS A 67 3.46 5.87 -21.29
C HIS A 67 4.67 5.70 -20.36
N THR A 68 5.85 6.02 -20.90
CA THR A 68 7.05 6.19 -20.07
C THR A 68 6.95 7.51 -19.32
N LEU A 69 6.98 7.46 -18.00
CA LEU A 69 6.97 8.64 -17.16
C LEU A 69 8.37 9.26 -17.08
N PRO A 70 8.49 10.61 -17.09
CA PRO A 70 9.77 11.28 -16.87
C PRO A 70 10.46 10.80 -15.58
N ALA A 71 11.77 10.60 -15.63
CA ALA A 71 12.58 10.14 -14.50
C ALA A 71 13.15 11.32 -13.69
N ASP A 72 13.58 12.39 -14.37
CA ASP A 72 14.32 13.50 -13.76
C ASP A 72 13.45 14.75 -13.51
N THR A 73 12.16 14.55 -13.23
CA THR A 73 11.23 15.66 -12.97
C THR A 73 10.20 15.26 -11.92
N PRO A 74 9.89 16.15 -10.95
CA PRO A 74 8.81 15.90 -10.00
C PRO A 74 7.48 15.64 -10.72
N LEU A 75 6.74 14.65 -10.25
CA LEU A 75 5.41 14.32 -10.78
C LEU A 75 4.33 14.66 -9.76
N ILE A 76 3.23 15.24 -10.25
CA ILE A 76 1.97 15.34 -9.49
C ILE A 76 1.05 14.24 -10.00
N VAL A 77 0.78 13.25 -9.16
CA VAL A 77 -0.15 12.16 -9.48
C VAL A 77 -1.54 12.58 -9.03
N VAL A 78 -2.46 12.68 -9.99
CA VAL A 78 -3.87 13.00 -9.75
C VAL A 78 -4.71 11.78 -10.09
N ALA A 79 -5.49 11.30 -9.13
CA ALA A 79 -6.38 10.15 -9.28
C ALA A 79 -7.69 10.42 -8.55
N ASN A 80 -8.75 9.74 -8.96
CA ASN A 80 -9.96 9.64 -8.15
C ASN A 80 -9.67 8.84 -6.86
N HIS A 81 -10.39 9.14 -5.78
CA HIS A 81 -10.25 8.43 -4.52
C HIS A 81 -11.53 7.61 -4.24
N GLN A 82 -11.39 6.30 -4.12
CA GLN A 82 -12.51 5.36 -3.93
C GLN A 82 -12.28 4.37 -2.81
N SER A 83 -11.04 4.24 -2.34
CA SER A 83 -10.70 3.25 -1.32
C SER A 83 -9.49 3.66 -0.50
N MET A 84 -9.42 3.12 0.72
CA MET A 84 -8.20 3.23 1.54
C MET A 84 -7.00 2.52 0.90
N TYR A 85 -7.25 1.56 -0.01
CA TYR A 85 -6.20 0.84 -0.73
C TYR A 85 -5.55 1.65 -1.87
N ASP A 86 -6.09 2.82 -2.19
CA ASP A 86 -5.52 3.72 -3.21
C ASP A 86 -4.11 4.17 -2.82
N ILE A 87 -3.88 4.45 -1.54
CA ILE A 87 -2.57 4.88 -1.03
C ILE A 87 -1.52 3.76 -1.12
N PRO A 88 -1.76 2.53 -0.62
CA PRO A 88 -0.86 1.41 -0.87
C PRO A 88 -0.60 1.13 -2.36
N MET A 89 -1.62 1.26 -3.20
CA MET A 89 -1.49 1.03 -4.65
C MET A 89 -0.57 2.05 -5.30
N LEU A 90 -0.82 3.34 -5.10
CA LEU A 90 0.03 4.42 -5.58
C LEU A 90 1.44 4.33 -4.97
N GLY A 91 1.53 4.03 -3.68
CA GLY A 91 2.78 3.86 -2.96
C GLY A 91 3.65 2.77 -3.56
N TRP A 92 3.07 1.63 -3.93
CA TRP A 92 3.81 0.54 -4.56
C TRP A 92 4.16 0.82 -6.02
N VAL A 93 3.21 1.33 -6.82
CA VAL A 93 3.39 1.59 -8.26
C VAL A 93 4.43 2.69 -8.48
N PHE A 94 4.43 3.73 -7.64
CA PHE A 94 5.34 4.86 -7.74
C PHE A 94 6.47 4.82 -6.70
N ARG A 95 6.74 3.67 -6.06
CA ARG A 95 7.72 3.54 -4.94
C ARG A 95 9.11 4.12 -5.25
N ASP A 96 9.54 3.98 -6.51
CA ASP A 96 10.81 4.47 -7.02
C ASP A 96 10.89 6.01 -6.97
N ARG A 97 9.74 6.69 -7.03
CA ARG A 97 9.58 8.15 -7.03
C ARG A 97 9.28 8.76 -5.67
N HIS A 98 9.29 7.97 -4.60
CA HIS A 98 9.14 8.45 -3.21
C HIS A 98 7.87 9.32 -3.00
N PRO A 99 6.67 8.81 -3.33
CA PRO A 99 5.46 9.61 -3.33
C PRO A 99 5.17 10.21 -1.95
N LYS A 100 4.71 11.45 -1.96
CA LYS A 100 4.25 12.17 -0.77
C LYS A 100 2.75 12.45 -0.91
N TYR A 101 2.05 12.41 0.21
CA TYR A 101 0.60 12.52 0.26
C TYR A 101 0.18 13.68 1.15
N VAL A 102 -1.01 14.22 0.89
CA VAL A 102 -1.68 15.11 1.84
C VAL A 102 -2.38 14.24 2.86
N ALA A 103 -1.87 14.24 4.09
CA ALA A 103 -2.43 13.47 5.20
C ALA A 103 -3.29 14.38 6.11
N LYS A 104 -4.20 13.74 6.84
CA LYS A 104 -4.97 14.41 7.89
C LYS A 104 -4.08 14.67 9.11
N ILE A 105 -4.33 15.76 9.83
CA ILE A 105 -3.56 16.12 11.04
C ILE A 105 -3.66 15.05 12.14
N GLU A 106 -4.76 14.31 12.19
CA GLU A 106 -4.97 13.24 13.16
C GLU A 106 -4.07 12.01 12.91
N LEU A 107 -3.40 11.93 11.76
CA LEU A 107 -2.50 10.83 11.40
C LEU A 107 -1.04 11.09 11.81
N GLY A 108 -0.73 12.27 12.38
CA GLY A 108 0.62 12.65 12.86
C GLY A 108 1.00 14.07 12.51
#